data_AF-A0A7S3SEP0-F1
#
_entry.id   AF-A0A7S3SEP0-F1
#
_cell.length_a   1.000
_cell.length_b   1.000
_cell.length_c   1.000
_cell.angle_alpha   90.00
_cell.angle_beta   90.00
_cell.angle_gamma   90.00
#
_symmetry.space_group_name_H-M   'P 1'
#
loop_
_entity.id
_entity.type
_entity.pdbx_description
1 polymer ?
#
loop_
_entity_poly.entity_id
_entity_poly.type
_entity_poly.pdbx_seq_one_letter_code
_entity_poly.pdbx_strand_id
1 'polypeptide(L)'
;LAHTDHLKNFISDRLTSLEDFCRAIDAGLAETPEDHDAKALIDAMTHVRNVRMKQASFDTMFDPLKATIALLKKHNIMMSDTVLEKLEQAPFKWENTKKTTLNAREVLGPLQSLQQEKVKEEVEEFKEKVVGFAAKFKSEAPFQYSLGADAAYKLLDEWNLALDGIEAEAARLTSE
;
A
#
# COMPACT_ATOMS: atom_id res chain seq x y z
N LEU A 1 41.61 4.74 -9.61
CA LEU A 1 41.12 4.99 -8.25
C LEU A 1 39.60 5.22 -8.25
N ALA A 2 39.06 6.19 -9.02
CA ALA A 2 37.61 6.44 -9.09
C ALA A 2 36.71 5.22 -9.42
N HIS A 3 37.11 4.35 -10.34
CA HIS A 3 36.32 3.16 -10.69
C HIS A 3 36.27 2.13 -9.55
N THR A 4 37.34 2.01 -8.78
CA THR A 4 37.43 1.08 -7.67
C THR A 4 36.55 1.54 -6.51
N ASP A 5 36.56 2.84 -6.23
CA ASP A 5 35.73 3.45 -5.19
C ASP A 5 34.24 3.36 -5.56
N HIS A 6 33.91 3.52 -6.84
CA HIS A 6 32.56 3.29 -7.34
C HIS A 6 32.08 1.85 -7.08
N LEU A 7 32.91 0.84 -7.32
CA LEU A 7 32.57 -0.56 -7.05
C LEU A 7 32.37 -0.83 -5.55
N LYS A 8 33.21 -0.24 -4.69
CA LYS A 8 33.08 -0.36 -3.23
C LYS A 8 31.77 0.26 -2.72
N ASN A 9 31.45 1.45 -3.21
CA ASN A 9 30.22 2.15 -2.85
C ASN A 9 29.00 1.38 -3.38
N PHE A 10 29.04 0.92 -4.62
CA PHE A 10 27.96 0.12 -5.22
C PHE A 10 27.63 -1.12 -4.37
N ILE A 11 28.63 -1.89 -3.93
CA ILE A 11 28.40 -3.07 -3.07
C ILE A 11 27.78 -2.65 -1.73
N SER A 12 28.34 -1.62 -1.10
CA SER A 12 27.90 -1.15 0.22
C SER A 12 26.47 -0.61 0.18
N ASP A 13 26.14 0.17 -0.84
CA ASP A 13 24.81 0.76 -1.05
C ASP A 13 23.76 -0.31 -1.31
N ARG A 14 24.11 -1.33 -2.10
CA ARG A 14 23.20 -2.46 -2.38
C ARG A 14 22.92 -3.28 -1.14
N LEU A 15 23.95 -3.60 -0.34
CA LEU A 15 23.78 -4.34 0.91
C LEU A 15 22.99 -3.52 1.94
N THR A 16 23.28 -2.23 2.07
CA THR A 16 22.56 -1.33 2.99
C THR A 16 21.10 -1.18 2.58
N SER A 17 20.83 -0.99 1.29
CA SER A 17 19.46 -0.90 0.77
C SER A 17 18.66 -2.18 1.03
N LEU A 18 19.27 -3.36 0.96
CA LEU A 18 18.61 -4.62 1.31
C LEU A 18 18.35 -4.70 2.82
N GLU A 19 19.33 -4.36 3.67
CA GLU A 19 19.16 -4.37 5.12
C GLU A 19 18.06 -3.40 5.59
N ASP A 20 18.06 -2.18 5.06
CA ASP A 20 17.04 -1.18 5.35
C ASP A 20 15.66 -1.63 4.88
N PHE A 21 15.58 -2.27 3.71
CA PHE A 21 14.34 -2.84 3.20
C PHE A 21 13.83 -3.96 4.12
N CYS A 22 14.68 -4.93 4.46
CA CYS A 22 14.31 -6.02 5.38
C CYS A 22 13.83 -5.48 6.73
N ARG A 23 14.57 -4.53 7.31
CA ARG A 23 14.18 -3.89 8.58
C ARG A 23 12.83 -3.19 8.48
N ALA A 24 12.57 -2.46 7.39
CA ALA A 24 11.30 -1.76 7.19
C ALA A 24 10.13 -2.73 7.03
N ILE A 25 10.32 -3.84 6.31
CA ILE A 25 9.29 -4.89 6.19
C ILE A 25 9.05 -5.58 7.53
N ASP A 26 10.11 -6.02 8.21
CA ASP A 26 9.99 -6.74 9.47
C ASP A 26 9.34 -5.86 10.56
N ALA A 27 9.64 -4.56 10.60
CA ALA A 27 8.98 -3.61 11.49
C ALA A 27 7.51 -3.37 11.10
N GLY A 28 7.22 -3.19 9.81
CA GLY A 28 5.86 -2.95 9.31
C GLY A 28 4.94 -4.17 9.39
N LEU A 29 5.50 -5.38 9.57
CA LEU A 29 4.77 -6.64 9.76
C LEU A 29 4.88 -7.18 11.18
N ALA A 30 5.47 -6.43 12.12
CA ALA A 30 5.66 -6.88 13.51
C ALA A 30 4.33 -6.94 14.28
N GLU A 31 3.41 -6.04 13.96
CA GLU A 31 2.09 -5.96 14.59
C GLU A 31 1.02 -6.42 13.61
N THR A 32 0.15 -7.33 14.07
CA THR A 32 -1.01 -7.76 13.29
C THR A 32 -2.08 -6.67 13.36
N PRO A 33 -2.59 -6.17 12.23
CA PRO A 33 -3.71 -5.24 12.20
C PRO A 33 -4.94 -5.82 12.90
N GLU A 34 -5.64 -5.00 13.66
CA GLU A 34 -6.94 -5.38 14.25
C GLU A 34 -8.06 -5.25 13.20
N ASP A 35 -9.16 -6.00 13.38
CA ASP A 35 -10.29 -6.10 12.45
C ASP A 35 -10.99 -4.76 12.10
N HIS A 36 -10.72 -3.70 12.86
CA HIS A 36 -11.31 -2.37 12.71
C HIS A 36 -10.33 -1.33 12.16
N ASP A 37 -9.05 -1.68 11.97
CA ASP A 37 -8.05 -0.77 11.41
C ASP A 37 -7.76 -1.11 9.94
N ALA A 38 -8.62 -0.60 9.06
CA ALA A 38 -8.46 -0.75 7.61
C ALA A 38 -7.15 -0.14 7.10
N LYS A 39 -6.64 0.92 7.75
CA LYS A 39 -5.40 1.58 7.34
C LYS A 39 -4.19 0.70 7.65
N ALA A 40 -4.10 0.16 8.87
CA ALA A 40 -3.05 -0.77 9.24
C ALA A 40 -3.06 -2.04 8.36
N LEU A 41 -4.25 -2.54 7.99
CA LEU A 41 -4.40 -3.64 7.05
C LEU A 41 -3.81 -3.30 5.66
N ILE A 42 -4.15 -2.13 5.11
CA ILE A 42 -3.62 -1.65 3.82
C ILE A 42 -2.09 -1.46 3.88
N ASP A 43 -1.56 -0.91 4.96
CA ASP A 43 -0.13 -0.69 5.16
C ASP A 43 0.62 -2.04 5.21
N ALA A 44 0.12 -3.00 6.00
CA ALA A 44 0.70 -4.36 6.08
C ALA A 44 0.64 -5.09 4.72
N MET A 45 -0.49 -4.99 4.01
CA MET A 45 -0.63 -5.51 2.65
C MET A 45 0.34 -4.86 1.66
N THR A 46 0.62 -3.57 1.82
CA THR A 46 1.59 -2.84 1.00
C THR A 46 3.00 -3.37 1.22
N HIS A 47 3.38 -3.67 2.45
CA HIS A 47 4.65 -4.35 2.75
C HIS A 47 4.74 -5.72 2.08
N VAL A 48 3.69 -6.55 2.17
CA VAL A 48 3.62 -7.86 1.48
C VAL A 48 3.80 -7.71 -0.03
N ARG A 49 3.14 -6.72 -0.64
CA ARG A 49 3.28 -6.42 -2.08
C ARG A 49 4.72 -6.00 -2.43
N ASN A 50 5.32 -5.13 -1.63
CA ASN A 50 6.67 -4.60 -1.89
C ASN A 50 7.71 -5.72 -1.92
N VAL A 51 7.63 -6.68 -1.00
CA VAL A 51 8.48 -7.88 -0.98
C VAL A 51 8.34 -8.66 -2.28
N ARG A 52 7.10 -8.95 -2.71
CA ARG A 52 6.83 -9.65 -3.98
C ARG A 52 7.42 -8.92 -5.18
N MET A 53 7.34 -7.58 -5.23
CA MET A 53 7.87 -6.78 -6.33
C MET A 53 9.41 -6.75 -6.35
N LYS A 54 10.06 -6.75 -5.18
CA LYS A 54 11.53 -6.68 -5.08
C LYS A 54 12.21 -8.05 -5.08
N GLN A 55 11.45 -9.12 -4.86
CA GLN A 55 12.01 -10.46 -4.67
C GLN A 55 12.95 -10.91 -5.78
N ALA A 56 12.53 -10.85 -7.05
CA ALA A 56 13.39 -11.27 -8.15
C ALA A 56 14.70 -10.45 -8.24
N SER A 57 14.63 -9.16 -7.92
CA SER A 57 15.81 -8.28 -7.93
C SER A 57 16.77 -8.58 -6.79
N PHE A 58 16.27 -8.89 -5.59
CA PHE A 58 17.10 -9.21 -4.44
C PHE A 58 17.60 -10.67 -4.44
N ASP A 59 16.83 -11.63 -4.97
CA ASP A 59 17.30 -13.01 -5.11
C ASP A 59 18.50 -13.11 -6.08
N THR A 60 18.55 -12.25 -7.11
CA THR A 60 19.60 -12.28 -8.14
C THR A 60 20.79 -11.35 -7.88
N MET A 61 20.74 -10.48 -6.86
CA MET A 61 21.81 -9.49 -6.63
C MET A 61 23.06 -10.08 -5.95
N PHE A 62 22.95 -11.19 -5.22
CA PHE A 62 24.05 -11.71 -4.40
C PHE A 62 25.23 -12.23 -5.21
N ASP A 63 24.98 -12.92 -6.32
CA ASP A 63 26.04 -13.49 -7.16
C ASP A 63 26.88 -12.40 -7.85
N PRO A 64 26.28 -11.36 -8.48
CA PRO A 64 27.03 -10.20 -8.98
C PRO A 64 27.89 -9.51 -7.91
N LEU A 65 27.39 -9.37 -6.69
CA LEU A 65 28.17 -8.75 -5.60
C LEU A 65 29.37 -9.60 -5.21
N LYS A 66 29.21 -10.93 -5.06
CA LYS A 66 30.32 -11.86 -4.81
C LYS A 66 31.37 -11.82 -5.92
N ALA A 67 30.93 -11.81 -7.18
CA ALA A 67 31.83 -11.71 -8.33
C ALA A 67 32.61 -10.39 -8.34
N THR A 68 31.97 -9.29 -7.97
CA THR A 68 32.61 -7.97 -7.88
C THR A 68 33.68 -7.94 -6.77
N ILE A 69 33.42 -8.55 -5.61
CA ILE A 69 34.45 -8.69 -4.56
C ILE A 69 35.62 -9.56 -5.02
N ALA A 70 35.35 -10.67 -5.71
CA ALA A 70 36.40 -11.52 -6.26
C ALA A 70 37.28 -10.76 -7.28
N LEU A 71 36.66 -9.90 -8.09
CA LEU A 71 37.39 -9.02 -9.01
C LEU A 71 38.27 -8.00 -8.25
N LEU A 72 37.73 -7.32 -7.23
CA LEU A 72 38.50 -6.39 -6.40
C LEU A 72 39.71 -7.07 -5.75
N LYS A 73 39.54 -8.29 -5.24
CA LYS A 73 40.64 -9.10 -4.68
C LYS A 73 41.75 -9.37 -5.70
N LYS A 74 41.43 -9.66 -6.97
CA LYS A 74 42.43 -9.85 -8.04
C LYS A 74 43.25 -8.60 -8.33
N HIS A 75 42.68 -7.42 -8.09
CA HIS A 75 43.38 -6.14 -8.20
C HIS A 75 44.02 -5.68 -6.88
N ASN A 76 44.22 -6.60 -5.93
CA ASN A 76 44.83 -6.34 -4.62
C ASN A 76 44.07 -5.29 -3.77
N ILE A 77 42.76 -5.15 -4.01
CA ILE A 77 41.87 -4.26 -3.27
C ILE A 77 41.00 -5.10 -2.35
N MET A 78 41.19 -4.93 -1.04
CA MET A 78 40.36 -5.56 -0.04
C MET A 78 39.13 -4.70 0.29
N MET A 79 37.99 -5.38 0.47
CA MET A 79 36.81 -4.82 1.13
C MET A 79 37.02 -4.88 2.64
N SER A 80 36.31 -4.03 3.40
CA SER A 80 36.31 -4.14 4.85
C SER A 80 35.64 -5.44 5.31
N ASP A 81 36.09 -5.98 6.44
CA ASP A 81 35.52 -7.21 7.02
C ASP A 81 34.02 -7.06 7.29
N THR A 82 33.57 -5.87 7.71
CA THR A 82 32.16 -5.54 7.90
C THR A 82 31.33 -5.74 6.63
N VAL A 83 31.84 -5.38 5.44
CA VAL A 83 31.10 -5.55 4.18
C VAL A 83 31.05 -7.02 3.77
N LEU A 84 32.13 -7.77 4.05
CA LEU A 84 32.17 -9.21 3.80
C LEU A 84 31.15 -9.95 4.67
N GLU A 85 31.13 -9.64 5.97
CA GLU A 85 30.17 -10.20 6.92
C GLU A 85 28.72 -9.87 6.52
N LYS A 86 28.44 -8.61 6.15
CA LYS A 86 27.11 -8.22 5.65
C LYS A 86 26.71 -9.01 4.42
N LEU A 87 27.61 -9.23 3.46
CA LEU A 87 27.32 -10.01 2.26
C LEU A 87 27.03 -11.49 2.58
N GLU A 88 27.73 -12.07 3.57
CA GLU A 88 27.48 -13.44 4.02
C GLU A 88 26.14 -13.58 4.72
N GLN A 89 25.76 -12.60 5.56
CA GLN A 89 24.49 -12.62 6.31
C GLN A 89 23.27 -12.22 5.48
N ALA A 90 23.46 -11.42 4.42
CA ALA A 90 22.37 -10.83 3.66
C ALA A 90 21.35 -11.84 3.07
N PRO A 91 21.76 -12.99 2.49
CA PRO A 91 20.81 -14.00 2.04
C PRO A 91 19.95 -14.55 3.18
N PHE A 92 20.53 -14.78 4.36
CA PHE A 92 19.79 -15.29 5.52
C PHE A 92 18.76 -14.28 6.04
N LYS A 93 19.15 -13.00 6.13
CA LYS A 93 18.22 -11.92 6.51
C LYS A 93 17.07 -11.83 5.51
N TRP A 94 17.38 -11.89 4.22
CA TRP A 94 16.37 -11.84 3.16
C TRP A 94 15.40 -13.02 3.20
N GLU A 95 15.90 -14.25 3.41
CA GLU A 95 15.02 -15.42 3.59
C GLU A 95 14.13 -15.31 4.82
N ASN A 96 14.66 -14.77 5.93
CA ASN A 96 13.85 -14.54 7.12
C ASN A 96 12.71 -13.55 6.83
N THR A 97 13.00 -12.41 6.20
CA THR A 97 11.99 -11.42 5.81
C THR A 97 10.95 -12.03 4.85
N LYS A 98 11.36 -12.85 3.87
CA LYS A 98 10.42 -13.58 3.00
C LYS A 98 9.50 -14.49 3.82
N LYS A 99 10.03 -15.23 4.78
CA LYS A 99 9.25 -16.10 5.67
C LYS A 99 8.25 -15.30 6.52
N THR A 100 8.69 -14.22 7.16
CA THR A 100 7.82 -13.31 7.92
C THR A 100 6.69 -12.78 7.04
N THR A 101 7.02 -12.37 5.82
CA THR A 101 6.05 -11.85 4.86
C THR A 101 5.01 -12.90 4.44
N LEU A 102 5.43 -14.15 4.23
CA LEU A 102 4.51 -15.24 3.90
C LEU A 102 3.53 -15.51 5.04
N ASN A 103 4.03 -15.58 6.28
CA ASN A 103 3.18 -15.76 7.46
C ASN A 103 2.19 -14.60 7.61
N ALA A 104 2.65 -13.35 7.47
CA ALA A 104 1.79 -12.18 7.53
C ALA A 104 0.71 -12.25 6.45
N ARG A 105 1.05 -12.62 5.21
CA ARG A 105 0.06 -12.78 4.12
C ARG A 105 -1.04 -13.79 4.46
N GLU A 106 -0.70 -14.90 5.10
CA GLU A 106 -1.68 -15.91 5.52
C GLU A 106 -2.65 -15.36 6.58
N VAL A 107 -2.14 -14.56 7.52
CA VAL A 107 -2.94 -13.91 8.57
C VAL A 107 -3.83 -12.79 8.01
N LEU A 108 -3.29 -11.98 7.08
CA LEU A 108 -4.00 -10.84 6.50
C LEU A 108 -5.11 -11.26 5.52
N GLY A 109 -5.05 -12.46 4.95
CA GLY A 109 -6.01 -12.94 3.96
C GLY A 109 -7.47 -12.89 4.42
N PRO A 110 -7.82 -13.52 5.56
CA PRO A 110 -9.17 -13.42 6.13
C PRO A 110 -9.61 -11.98 6.46
N LEU A 111 -8.71 -11.16 7.01
CA LEU A 111 -8.99 -9.76 7.35
C LEU A 111 -9.32 -8.94 6.10
N GLN A 112 -8.57 -9.17 5.01
CA GLN A 112 -8.83 -8.56 3.72
C GLN A 112 -10.21 -8.95 3.17
N SER A 113 -10.58 -10.23 3.24
CA SER A 113 -11.90 -10.68 2.79
C SER A 113 -13.02 -10.07 3.62
N LEU A 114 -12.85 -9.96 4.93
CA LEU A 114 -13.82 -9.30 5.82
C LEU A 114 -14.00 -7.83 5.47
N GLN A 115 -12.89 -7.10 5.27
CA GLN A 115 -12.94 -5.69 4.90
C GLN A 115 -13.60 -5.47 3.52
N GLN A 116 -13.35 -6.37 2.56
CA GLN A 116 -14.00 -6.32 1.25
C GLN A 116 -15.52 -6.49 1.34
N GLU A 117 -16.02 -7.39 2.20
CA GLU A 117 -17.46 -7.55 2.37
C GLU A 117 -18.08 -6.31 3.05
N LYS A 118 -17.42 -5.73 4.06
CA LYS A 118 -17.89 -4.48 4.69
C LYS A 118 -18.02 -3.34 3.68
N VAL A 119 -16.98 -3.12 2.86
CA VAL A 119 -17.01 -2.08 1.81
C VAL A 119 -18.12 -2.34 0.80
N LYS A 120 -18.34 -3.61 0.44
CA LYS A 120 -19.42 -3.99 -0.47
C LYS A 120 -20.80 -3.73 0.13
N GLU A 121 -21.01 -4.04 1.41
CA GLU A 121 -22.25 -3.72 2.14
C GLU A 121 -22.48 -2.21 2.16
N GLU A 122 -21.48 -1.40 2.51
CA GLU A 122 -21.57 0.08 2.49
C GLU A 122 -21.92 0.62 1.10
N VAL A 123 -21.36 0.04 0.04
CA VAL A 123 -21.69 0.42 -1.35
C VAL A 123 -23.12 0.06 -1.71
N GLU A 124 -23.65 -1.10 -1.27
CA GLU A 124 -25.05 -1.46 -1.51
C GLU A 124 -26.01 -0.54 -0.73
N GLU A 125 -25.73 -0.25 0.53
CA GLU A 125 -26.52 0.70 1.34
C GLU A 125 -26.54 2.09 0.69
N PHE A 126 -25.39 2.55 0.20
CA PHE A 126 -25.30 3.82 -0.51
C PHE A 126 -26.12 3.83 -1.81
N LYS A 127 -26.11 2.73 -2.58
CA LYS A 127 -26.95 2.61 -3.78
C LYS A 127 -28.43 2.72 -3.44
N GLU A 128 -28.90 2.05 -2.39
CA GLU A 128 -30.29 2.16 -1.93
C GLU A 128 -30.64 3.59 -1.53
N LYS A 129 -29.73 4.28 -0.84
CA LYS A 129 -29.87 5.69 -0.46
C LYS A 129 -30.00 6.61 -1.69
N VAL A 130 -29.15 6.43 -2.71
CA VAL A 130 -29.21 7.21 -3.96
C VAL A 130 -30.52 6.96 -4.70
N VAL A 131 -30.96 5.70 -4.81
CA VAL A 131 -32.24 5.35 -5.45
C VAL A 131 -33.40 5.99 -4.69
N GLY A 132 -33.40 5.91 -3.36
CA GLY A 132 -34.41 6.53 -2.51
C GLY A 132 -34.44 8.06 -2.63
N PHE A 133 -33.28 8.70 -2.67
CA PHE A 133 -33.16 10.15 -2.90
C PHE A 133 -33.72 10.54 -4.26
N ALA A 134 -33.33 9.84 -5.33
CA ALA A 134 -33.82 10.12 -6.68
C ALA A 134 -35.35 9.94 -6.80
N ALA A 135 -35.92 8.95 -6.11
CA ALA A 135 -37.37 8.75 -6.07
C ALA A 135 -38.09 9.92 -5.36
N LYS A 136 -37.58 10.35 -4.20
CA LYS A 136 -38.14 11.51 -3.47
C LYS A 136 -38.02 12.79 -4.27
N PHE A 137 -36.85 13.06 -4.86
CA PHE A 137 -36.66 14.21 -5.74
C PHE A 137 -37.67 14.23 -6.89
N LYS A 138 -37.87 13.10 -7.58
CA LYS A 138 -38.87 13.01 -8.66
C LYS A 138 -40.31 13.27 -8.21
N SER A 139 -40.64 12.96 -6.96
CA SER A 139 -41.99 13.11 -6.43
C SER A 139 -42.25 14.49 -5.81
N GLU A 140 -41.25 15.08 -5.17
CA GLU A 140 -41.40 16.24 -4.29
C GLU A 140 -40.73 17.51 -4.82
N ALA A 141 -39.87 17.41 -5.84
CA ALA A 141 -39.24 18.59 -6.43
C ALA A 141 -40.28 19.48 -7.14
N PRO A 142 -39.99 20.79 -7.27
CA PRO A 142 -40.96 21.80 -7.68
C PRO A 142 -41.21 21.81 -9.20
N PHE A 143 -41.74 20.70 -9.74
CA PHE A 143 -42.06 20.57 -11.17
C PHE A 143 -43.39 21.21 -11.56
N GLN A 144 -44.21 21.59 -10.59
CA GLN A 144 -45.53 22.18 -10.83
C GLN A 144 -45.45 23.70 -10.98
N TYR A 145 -46.09 24.22 -12.02
CA TYR A 145 -46.15 25.66 -12.31
C TYR A 145 -46.91 26.48 -11.23
N SER A 146 -47.72 25.80 -10.40
CA SER A 146 -48.49 26.40 -9.31
C SER A 146 -47.64 26.92 -8.15
N LEU A 147 -46.39 26.50 -8.02
CA LEU A 147 -45.56 26.80 -6.83
C LEU A 147 -45.00 28.23 -6.79
N GLY A 148 -44.99 28.95 -7.92
CA GLY A 148 -44.36 30.28 -8.01
C GLY A 148 -42.82 30.22 -7.98
N ALA A 149 -42.17 31.19 -8.65
CA ALA A 149 -40.73 31.14 -8.90
C ALA A 149 -39.88 31.15 -7.62
N ASP A 150 -40.15 32.07 -6.69
CA ASP A 150 -39.34 32.24 -5.47
C ASP A 150 -39.36 30.99 -4.57
N ALA A 151 -40.51 30.32 -4.47
CA ALA A 151 -40.63 29.09 -3.67
C ALA A 151 -39.99 27.88 -4.36
N ALA A 152 -40.09 27.81 -5.70
CA ALA A 152 -39.41 26.77 -6.48
C ALA A 152 -37.88 26.86 -6.35
N TYR A 153 -37.30 28.07 -6.42
CA TYR A 153 -35.86 28.26 -6.23
C TYR A 153 -35.41 27.84 -4.82
N LYS A 154 -36.12 28.25 -3.77
CA LYS A 154 -35.79 27.82 -2.39
C LYS A 154 -35.79 26.30 -2.24
N LEU A 155 -36.79 25.62 -2.80
CA LEU A 155 -36.87 24.17 -2.72
C LEU A 155 -35.75 23.50 -3.53
N LEU A 156 -35.38 24.05 -4.70
CA LEU A 156 -34.24 23.56 -5.48
C LEU A 156 -32.90 23.74 -4.74
N ASP A 157 -32.71 24.86 -4.03
CA ASP A 157 -31.51 25.09 -3.23
C ASP A 157 -31.41 24.07 -2.09
N GLU A 158 -32.53 23.75 -1.42
CA GLU A 158 -32.59 22.69 -0.40
C GLU A 158 -32.23 21.31 -0.97
N TRP A 159 -32.75 20.97 -2.15
CA TRP A 159 -32.40 19.73 -2.85
C TRP A 159 -30.93 19.70 -3.28
N ASN A 160 -30.37 20.83 -3.71
CA ASN A 160 -28.96 20.93 -4.08
C ASN A 160 -28.06 20.66 -2.86
N LEU A 161 -28.35 21.28 -1.70
CA LEU A 161 -27.59 21.02 -0.47
C LEU A 161 -27.66 19.55 -0.03
N ALA A 162 -28.81 18.91 -0.20
CA ALA A 162 -28.96 17.48 0.08
C ALA A 162 -28.17 16.61 -0.92
N LEU A 163 -28.13 17.00 -2.20
CA LEU A 163 -27.34 16.35 -3.23
C LEU A 163 -25.84 16.47 -2.94
N ASP A 164 -25.36 17.65 -2.54
CA ASP A 164 -23.96 17.88 -2.16
C ASP A 164 -23.51 16.89 -1.06
N GLY A 165 -24.39 16.59 -0.10
CA GLY A 165 -24.13 15.59 0.94
C GLY A 165 -23.98 14.16 0.40
N ILE A 166 -24.82 13.77 -0.57
CA ILE A 166 -24.73 12.46 -1.24
C ILE A 166 -23.47 12.38 -2.10
N GLU A 167 -23.11 13.46 -2.79
CA GLU A 167 -21.88 13.53 -3.59
C GLU A 167 -20.62 13.45 -2.72
N ALA A 168 -20.62 14.09 -1.55
CA ALA A 168 -19.52 13.99 -0.58
C ALA A 168 -19.34 12.55 -0.06
N GLU A 169 -20.44 11.85 0.22
CA GLU A 169 -20.41 10.45 0.63
C GLU A 169 -19.94 9.51 -0.50
N ALA A 170 -20.38 9.76 -1.74
CA ALA A 170 -19.89 9.05 -2.93
C ALA A 170 -18.37 9.23 -3.10
N ALA A 171 -17.87 10.44 -2.89
CA ALA A 171 -16.45 10.74 -2.97
C ALA A 171 -15.65 9.97 -1.91
N ARG A 172 -16.16 9.87 -0.67
CA ARG A 172 -15.55 9.06 0.40
C ARG A 172 -15.46 7.59 0.03
N LEU A 173 -16.56 6.98 -0.40
CA LEU A 173 -16.62 5.57 -0.79
C LEU A 173 -15.76 5.22 -2.01
N THR A 174 -15.48 6.20 -2.88
CA THR A 174 -14.59 6.01 -4.04
C THR A 174 -13.11 6.17 -3.67
N SER A 175 -12.81 6.81 -2.53
CA SER A 175 -11.45 7.10 -2.06
C SER A 175 -10.87 6.06 -1.10
N GLU A 176 -11.72 5.19 -0.55
CA GLU A 176 -11.37 4.04 0.31
C GLU A 176 -11.03 2.80 -0.52
#